data_AF-A0A9X1F280-F1
#
_entry.id   AF-A0A9X1F280-F1
#
_cell.length_a   1.000
_cell.length_b   1.000
_cell.length_c   1.000
_cell.angle_alpha   90.00
_cell.angle_beta   90.00
_cell.angle_gamma   90.00
#
_symmetry.space_group_name_H-M   'P 1'
#
loop_
_entity.id
_entity.type
_entity.pdbx_description
1 polymer ?
#
loop_
_entity_poly.entity_id
_entity_poly.type
_entity_poly.pdbx_seq_one_letter_code
_entity_poly.pdbx_strand_id
1 'polypeptide(L)'
;MFTSLISAVLLSVSAQPANSDAGAQGSKLSQESKAVLRCSAAFALVSYGQSNGDADALKWPDVNTRGREFFVRSMAQMMDETGLNREGIADLVGKEAQRLSDTGEVYTVMPACLVMLDASGV
;
A
#
# COMPACT_ATOMS: atom_id res chain seq x y z
N MET A 1 -29.43 39.16 -44.37
CA MET A 1 -28.27 39.48 -43.52
C MET A 1 -28.35 38.60 -42.26
N PHE A 2 -27.37 37.68 -42.11
CA PHE A 2 -26.99 36.91 -40.91
C PHE A 2 -28.08 36.04 -40.25
N THR A 3 -28.26 34.75 -40.57
CA THR A 3 -27.38 33.59 -40.29
C THR A 3 -26.85 33.55 -38.85
N SER A 4 -27.43 32.70 -38.00
CA SER A 4 -26.77 32.18 -36.80
C SER A 4 -27.23 30.74 -36.56
N LEU A 5 -26.36 29.82 -36.96
CA LEU A 5 -26.40 28.39 -36.65
C LEU A 5 -25.86 28.21 -35.22
N ILE A 6 -26.66 27.61 -34.34
CA ILE A 6 -26.24 27.18 -33.00
C ILE A 6 -25.74 25.73 -33.14
N SER A 7 -24.42 25.55 -33.15
CA SER A 7 -23.78 24.23 -33.07
C SER A 7 -23.63 23.81 -31.61
N ALA A 8 -24.37 22.79 -31.21
CA ALA A 8 -24.17 22.09 -29.94
C ALA A 8 -22.94 21.16 -30.06
N VAL A 9 -21.87 21.46 -29.34
CA VAL A 9 -20.71 20.58 -29.20
C VAL A 9 -20.99 19.61 -28.05
N LEU A 10 -21.15 18.33 -28.37
CA LEU A 10 -21.21 17.22 -27.42
C LEU A 10 -19.79 16.94 -26.91
N LEU A 11 -19.54 17.15 -25.62
CA LEU A 11 -18.32 16.67 -24.95
C LEU A 11 -18.48 15.18 -24.62
N SER A 12 -17.81 14.33 -25.40
CA SER A 12 -17.65 12.91 -25.09
C SER A 12 -16.60 12.73 -24.00
N VAL A 13 -17.04 12.52 -22.75
CA VAL A 13 -16.18 11.99 -21.68
C VAL A 13 -15.80 10.55 -22.05
N SER A 14 -14.54 10.34 -22.38
CA SER A 14 -13.96 8.99 -22.48
C SER A 14 -13.46 8.60 -21.10
N ALA A 15 -14.23 7.74 -20.42
CA ALA A 15 -13.75 7.04 -19.22
C ALA A 15 -12.66 6.05 -19.67
N GLN A 16 -11.40 6.36 -19.39
CA GLN A 16 -10.31 5.39 -19.57
C GLN A 16 -10.43 4.32 -18.48
N PRO A 17 -10.43 3.03 -18.84
CA PRO A 17 -10.34 1.96 -17.85
C PRO A 17 -8.97 2.05 -17.18
N ALA A 18 -8.95 2.14 -15.85
CA ALA A 18 -7.74 1.92 -15.08
C ALA A 18 -7.31 0.46 -15.32
N ASN A 19 -6.25 0.26 -16.09
CA ASN A 19 -5.72 -1.05 -16.37
C ASN A 19 -5.27 -1.72 -15.06
N SER A 20 -5.87 -2.87 -14.77
CA SER A 20 -5.57 -3.76 -13.64
C SER A 20 -4.21 -4.47 -13.77
N ASP A 21 -3.14 -3.74 -14.10
CA ASP A 21 -1.80 -4.32 -14.26
C ASP A 21 -1.08 -4.58 -12.93
N ALA A 22 -1.54 -3.99 -11.84
CA ALA A 22 -0.83 -4.08 -10.57
C ALA A 22 -0.85 -5.50 -9.95
N GLY A 23 -1.78 -6.38 -10.34
CA GLY A 23 -1.73 -7.80 -9.99
C GLY A 23 -0.55 -8.54 -10.64
N ALA A 24 -0.19 -8.17 -11.87
CA ALA A 24 0.98 -8.72 -12.57
C ALA A 24 2.30 -8.14 -12.01
N GLN A 25 2.30 -6.90 -11.53
CA GLN A 25 3.49 -6.27 -10.95
C GLN A 25 3.92 -6.88 -9.62
N GLY A 26 2.97 -7.32 -8.77
CA GLY A 26 3.29 -8.02 -7.52
C GLY A 26 4.06 -9.33 -7.71
N SER A 27 3.85 -10.02 -8.84
CA SER A 27 4.59 -11.24 -9.19
C SER A 27 6.07 -10.97 -9.51
N LYS A 28 6.38 -9.75 -9.99
CA LYS A 28 7.74 -9.32 -10.38
C LYS A 28 8.57 -8.76 -9.23
N LEU A 29 7.99 -8.54 -8.05
CA LEU A 29 8.74 -8.05 -6.89
C LEU A 29 9.79 -9.09 -6.44
N SER A 30 10.95 -8.61 -6.00
CA SER A 30 11.95 -9.46 -5.33
C SER A 30 11.35 -10.06 -4.05
N GLN A 31 11.93 -11.15 -3.55
CA GLN A 31 11.45 -11.76 -2.30
C GLN A 31 11.62 -10.82 -1.11
N GLU A 32 12.66 -9.98 -1.13
CA GLU A 32 12.90 -8.94 -0.14
C GLU A 32 11.82 -7.86 -0.21
N SER A 33 11.56 -7.30 -1.39
CA SER A 33 10.53 -6.26 -1.58
C SER A 33 9.13 -6.79 -1.20
N LYS A 34 8.85 -8.08 -1.42
CA LYS A 34 7.60 -8.73 -0.95
C LYS A 34 7.52 -8.82 0.58
N ALA A 35 8.62 -9.15 1.25
CA ALA A 35 8.65 -9.20 2.71
C ALA A 35 8.47 -7.78 3.31
N VAL A 36 9.15 -6.80 2.74
CA VAL A 36 9.02 -5.38 3.08
C VAL A 36 7.58 -4.89 2.88
N LEU A 37 6.95 -5.23 1.75
CA LEU A 37 5.55 -4.90 1.46
C LEU A 37 4.61 -5.46 2.53
N ARG A 38 4.77 -6.75 2.84
CA ARG A 38 3.97 -7.45 3.85
C ARG A 38 4.12 -6.82 5.23
N CYS A 39 5.34 -6.52 5.64
CA CYS A 39 5.57 -5.94 6.96
C CYS A 39 5.10 -4.48 7.06
N SER A 40 5.25 -3.71 5.99
CA SER A 40 4.68 -2.37 5.88
C SER A 40 3.15 -2.40 6.05
N ALA A 41 2.47 -3.33 5.38
CA ALA A 41 1.03 -3.52 5.50
C ALA A 41 0.60 -3.99 6.91
N ALA A 42 1.33 -4.95 7.49
CA ALA A 42 1.06 -5.44 8.84
C ALA A 42 1.18 -4.33 9.89
N PHE A 43 2.24 -3.51 9.84
CA PHE A 43 2.40 -2.39 10.75
C PHE A 43 1.31 -1.33 10.61
N ALA A 44 0.86 -1.04 9.38
CA ALA A 44 -0.25 -0.12 9.15
C ALA A 44 -1.54 -0.64 9.81
N LEU A 45 -1.85 -1.94 9.66
CA LEU A 45 -3.03 -2.55 10.26
C LEU A 45 -2.95 -2.62 11.79
N VAL A 46 -1.80 -3.01 12.35
CA VAL A 46 -1.60 -3.02 13.81
C VAL A 46 -1.65 -1.62 14.38
N SER A 47 -0.98 -0.64 13.76
CA SER A 47 -1.04 0.77 14.20
C SER A 47 -2.46 1.31 14.16
N TYR A 48 -3.24 0.97 13.12
CA TYR A 48 -4.65 1.33 13.04
C TYR A 48 -5.44 0.69 14.19
N GLY A 49 -5.27 -0.62 14.45
CA GLY A 49 -5.91 -1.30 15.57
C GLY A 49 -5.56 -0.67 16.92
N GLN A 50 -4.27 -0.38 17.17
CA GLN A 50 -3.80 0.30 18.37
C GLN A 50 -4.48 1.66 18.57
N SER A 51 -4.60 2.45 17.49
CA SER A 51 -5.27 3.76 17.55
C SER A 51 -6.78 3.69 17.84
N ASN A 52 -7.41 2.55 17.57
CA ASN A 52 -8.83 2.29 17.82
C ASN A 52 -9.09 1.48 19.11
N GLY A 53 -8.05 1.16 19.88
CA GLY A 53 -8.18 0.38 21.11
C GLY A 53 -8.47 -1.10 20.90
N ASP A 54 -8.09 -1.66 19.74
CA ASP A 54 -8.21 -3.09 19.47
C ASP A 54 -7.32 -3.90 20.44
N ALA A 55 -7.95 -4.80 21.21
CA ALA A 55 -7.28 -5.55 22.27
C ALA A 55 -6.21 -6.52 21.75
N ASP A 56 -6.34 -7.04 20.52
CA ASP A 56 -5.33 -7.91 19.92
C ASP A 56 -4.17 -7.10 19.35
N ALA A 57 -4.43 -5.94 18.76
CA ALA A 57 -3.40 -5.03 18.28
C ALA A 57 -2.55 -4.45 19.43
N LEU A 58 -3.18 -4.18 20.58
CA LEU A 58 -2.53 -3.68 21.79
C LEU A 58 -1.61 -4.71 22.49
N LYS A 59 -1.62 -5.98 22.07
CA LYS A 59 -0.66 -6.99 22.56
C LYS A 59 0.73 -6.84 21.93
N TRP A 60 0.83 -6.09 20.83
CA TRP A 60 2.09 -5.81 20.15
C TRP A 60 2.74 -4.53 20.69
N PRO A 61 4.07 -4.40 20.56
CA PRO A 61 4.75 -3.13 20.83
C PRO A 61 4.11 -1.98 20.05
N ASP A 62 4.23 -0.75 20.55
CA ASP A 62 3.81 0.43 19.78
C ASP A 62 4.64 0.52 18.50
N VAL A 63 3.96 0.39 17.36
CA VAL A 63 4.56 0.42 16.02
C VAL A 63 4.29 1.75 15.30
N ASN A 64 3.57 2.70 15.90
CA ASN A 64 3.13 3.90 15.19
C ASN A 64 4.31 4.74 14.68
N THR A 65 5.25 5.09 15.56
CA THR A 65 6.39 5.95 15.16
C THR A 65 7.36 5.21 14.24
N ARG A 66 7.94 4.10 14.72
CA ARG A 66 8.96 3.34 13.99
C ARG A 66 8.39 2.67 12.73
N GLY A 67 7.18 2.15 12.79
CA GLY A 67 6.50 1.54 11.63
C GLY A 67 6.16 2.53 10.54
N ARG A 68 5.79 3.79 10.87
CA ARG A 68 5.61 4.85 9.86
C ARG A 68 6.93 5.23 9.19
N GLU A 69 8.02 5.33 9.94
CA GLU A 69 9.33 5.62 9.34
C GLU A 69 9.79 4.47 8.42
N PHE A 70 9.66 3.23 8.90
CA PHE A 70 9.90 2.03 8.11
C PHE A 70 9.09 2.05 6.81
N PHE A 71 7.79 2.37 6.89
CA PHE A 71 6.91 2.47 5.74
C PHE A 71 7.43 3.49 4.72
N VAL A 72 7.71 4.73 5.15
CA VAL A 72 8.15 5.80 4.24
C VAL A 72 9.45 5.43 3.54
N ARG A 73 10.44 4.94 4.28
CA ARG A 73 11.76 4.55 3.73
C ARG A 73 11.64 3.37 2.77
N SER A 74 10.89 2.35 3.18
CA SER A 74 10.66 1.13 2.39
C SER A 74 9.92 1.40 1.09
N MET A 75 8.89 2.24 1.12
CA MET A 75 8.12 2.56 -0.08
C MET A 75 8.94 3.41 -1.05
N ALA A 76 9.77 4.33 -0.56
CA ALA A 76 10.71 5.07 -1.40
C ALA A 76 11.71 4.14 -2.10
N GLN A 77 12.34 3.22 -1.34
CA GLN A 77 13.24 2.22 -1.91
C GLN A 77 12.53 1.35 -2.97
N MET A 78 11.28 0.94 -2.72
CA MET A 78 10.53 0.14 -3.69
C MET A 78 10.18 0.91 -4.96
N MET A 79 9.94 2.22 -4.89
CA MET A 79 9.80 3.07 -6.08
C MET A 79 11.08 3.05 -6.91
N ASP A 80 12.24 3.17 -6.27
CA ASP A 80 13.55 3.14 -6.95
C ASP A 80 13.85 1.77 -7.59
N GLU A 81 13.52 0.67 -6.89
CA GLU A 81 13.75 -0.70 -7.37
C GLU A 81 12.84 -1.09 -8.55
N THR A 82 11.58 -0.65 -8.52
CA THR A 82 10.54 -1.12 -9.44
C THR A 82 10.20 -0.14 -10.54
N GLY A 83 10.59 1.14 -10.39
CA GLY A 83 10.18 2.24 -11.25
C GLY A 83 8.71 2.64 -11.07
N LEU A 84 8.00 2.08 -10.08
CA LEU A 84 6.62 2.45 -9.79
C LEU A 84 6.54 3.85 -9.17
N ASN A 85 5.47 4.56 -9.48
CA ASN A 85 5.13 5.82 -8.81
C ASN A 85 4.41 5.56 -7.48
N ARG A 86 4.09 6.65 -6.77
CA ARG A 86 3.41 6.61 -5.48
C ARG A 86 2.08 5.85 -5.55
N GLU A 87 1.30 6.08 -6.60
CA GLU A 87 0.00 5.44 -6.80
C GLU A 87 0.15 3.92 -6.97
N GLY A 88 1.13 3.48 -7.76
CA GLY A 88 1.43 2.06 -7.96
C GLY A 88 1.86 1.37 -6.67
N ILE A 89 2.72 2.02 -5.88
CA ILE A 89 3.13 1.48 -4.56
C ILE A 89 1.97 1.45 -3.57
N ALA A 90 1.13 2.51 -3.54
CA ALA A 90 -0.04 2.55 -2.67
C ALA A 90 -1.03 1.43 -2.99
N ASP A 91 -1.24 1.11 -4.27
CA ASP A 91 -2.09 -0.01 -4.68
C ASP A 91 -1.50 -1.37 -4.25
N LEU A 92 -0.19 -1.57 -4.39
CA LEU A 92 0.48 -2.79 -3.90
C LEU A 92 0.32 -2.97 -2.39
N VAL A 93 0.56 -1.91 -1.61
CA VAL A 93 0.40 -1.94 -0.14
C VAL A 93 -1.05 -2.20 0.23
N GLY A 94 -1.99 -1.50 -0.40
CA GLY A 94 -3.42 -1.65 -0.13
C GLY A 94 -3.89 -3.07 -0.38
N LYS A 95 -3.44 -3.69 -1.48
CA LYS A 95 -3.74 -5.10 -1.79
C LYS A 95 -3.15 -6.06 -0.77
N GLU A 96 -1.91 -5.84 -0.33
CA GLU A 96 -1.30 -6.71 0.68
C GLU A 96 -1.98 -6.55 2.05
N ALA A 97 -2.38 -5.33 2.43
CA ALA A 97 -3.14 -5.07 3.65
C ALA A 97 -4.53 -5.74 3.61
N GLN A 98 -5.22 -5.63 2.48
CA GLN A 98 -6.50 -6.32 2.27
C GLN A 98 -6.30 -7.83 2.38
N ARG A 99 -5.30 -8.38 1.68
CA ARG A 99 -4.99 -9.81 1.71
C ARG A 99 -4.73 -10.31 3.13
N LEU A 100 -3.88 -9.63 3.90
CA LEU A 100 -3.58 -9.99 5.29
C LEU A 100 -4.82 -9.94 6.19
N SER A 101 -5.71 -8.97 5.96
CA SER A 101 -6.97 -8.85 6.70
C SER A 101 -7.92 -10.00 6.35
N ASP A 102 -8.09 -10.30 5.06
CA ASP A 102 -8.97 -11.36 4.57
C ASP A 102 -8.51 -12.75 5.03
N THR A 103 -7.20 -12.98 5.08
CA THR A 103 -6.64 -14.27 5.52
C THR A 103 -6.46 -14.37 7.04
N GLY A 104 -6.65 -13.28 7.79
CA GLY A 104 -6.40 -13.24 9.23
C GLY A 104 -4.92 -13.41 9.60
N GLU A 105 -4.01 -13.14 8.67
CA GLU A 105 -2.56 -13.39 8.86
C GLU A 105 -1.80 -12.21 9.47
N VAL A 106 -2.47 -11.07 9.72
CA VAL A 106 -1.83 -9.85 10.27
C VAL A 106 -0.93 -10.19 11.46
N TYR A 107 -1.49 -10.85 12.49
CA TYR A 107 -0.74 -11.18 13.71
C TYR A 107 0.22 -12.36 13.54
N THR A 108 -0.02 -13.23 12.57
CA THR A 108 0.88 -14.34 12.22
C THR A 108 2.22 -13.83 11.68
N VAL A 109 2.21 -12.74 10.91
CA VAL A 109 3.42 -12.21 10.26
C VAL A 109 4.19 -11.23 11.15
N MET A 110 3.54 -10.67 12.18
CA MET A 110 4.11 -9.65 13.05
C MET A 110 5.45 -10.02 13.72
N PRO A 111 5.68 -11.24 14.24
CA PRO A 111 6.97 -11.58 14.85
C PRO A 111 8.15 -11.40 13.90
N ALA A 112 8.00 -11.86 12.65
CA ALA A 112 9.05 -11.70 11.64
C ALA A 112 9.21 -10.23 11.22
N CYS A 113 8.11 -9.48 11.15
CA CYS A 113 8.14 -8.08 10.80
C CYS A 113 8.85 -7.22 11.85
N LEU A 114 8.66 -7.49 13.15
CA LEU A 114 9.39 -6.78 14.20
C LEU A 114 10.91 -6.98 14.09
N VAL A 115 11.37 -8.19 13.76
CA VAL A 115 12.79 -8.45 13.49
C VAL A 115 13.30 -7.61 12.32
N MET A 116 12.51 -7.50 11.25
CA MET A 116 12.86 -6.66 10.09
C MET A 116 12.86 -5.16 10.44
N LEU A 117 11.92 -4.72 11.28
CA LEU A 117 11.88 -3.33 11.76
C LEU A 117 13.15 -2.99 12.53
N ASP A 118 13.57 -3.86 13.45
CA ASP A 118 14.80 -3.67 14.23
C ASP A 118 16.05 -3.68 13.35
N ALA A 119 16.08 -4.50 12.29
CA ALA A 119 17.18 -4.55 11.34
C ALA A 119 17.25 -3.33 10.39
N SER A 120 16.16 -2.59 10.22
CA SER A 120 16.08 -1.46 9.27
C SER A 120 16.80 -0.19 9.74
N GLY A 121 17.18 -0.14 11.02
CA GLY A 121 17.83 1.02 11.63
C GLY A 121 16.90 2.22 11.83
N VAL A 122 15.61 1.97 12.06
CA VAL A 122 14.61 2.94 12.57
C VAL A 122 14.23 2.62 14.02
#